data_AF-A0A7D5VPE4-F1
#
_entry.id   AF-A0A7D5VPE4-F1
#
_cell.length_a   1.000
_cell.length_b   1.000
_cell.length_c   1.000
_cell.angle_alpha   90.00
_cell.angle_beta   90.00
_cell.angle_gamma   90.00
#
_symmetry.space_group_name_H-M   'P 1'
#
loop_
_entity.id
_entity.type
_entity.pdbx_description
1 polymer ?
#
loop_
_entity_poly.entity_id
_entity_poly.type
_entity_poly.pdbx_seq_one_letter_code
_entity_poly.pdbx_strand_id
1 'polypeptide(L)' 'MPYSKPNTESEWIKVTEVAATLGCDPRTVIRMIKRGDLKVRAIEFGLAPRVHRGDWQAELDRRIAAGVSA' A
#
# COMPACT_ATOMS: atom_id res chain seq x y z
N MET A 1 -24.72 -16.44 19.85
CA MET A 1 -23.26 -16.13 19.88
C MET A 1 -22.93 -15.42 18.57
N PRO A 2 -22.63 -14.11 18.55
CA PRO A 2 -22.17 -13.50 17.31
C PRO A 2 -20.71 -13.95 17.12
N TYR A 3 -20.45 -14.67 16.03
CA TYR A 3 -19.09 -14.96 15.61
C TYR A 3 -18.45 -13.62 15.20
N SER A 4 -17.63 -13.03 16.09
CA SER A 4 -16.64 -12.05 15.68
C SER A 4 -15.72 -12.76 14.70
N LYS A 5 -15.97 -12.57 13.40
CA LYS A 5 -14.95 -12.84 12.40
C LYS A 5 -13.72 -12.07 12.87
N PRO A 6 -12.55 -12.69 13.10
CA PRO A 6 -11.35 -11.89 13.19
C PRO A 6 -11.35 -11.06 11.93
N ASN A 7 -11.31 -9.75 12.09
CA ASN A 7 -11.31 -8.81 10.97
C ASN A 7 -9.94 -8.91 10.30
N THR A 8 -9.70 -10.04 9.64
CA THR A 8 -8.52 -10.33 8.83
C THR A 8 -8.68 -9.69 7.44
N GLU A 9 -9.53 -8.66 7.32
CA GLU A 9 -9.64 -7.78 6.16
C GLU A 9 -8.67 -6.61 6.36
N SER A 10 -7.49 -6.50 5.78
CA SER A 10 -6.66 -7.35 4.96
C SER A 10 -5.29 -6.74 5.22
N GLU A 11 -4.33 -7.48 5.77
CA GLU A 11 -2.95 -6.98 5.93
C GLU A 11 -2.36 -6.52 4.58
N TRP A 12 -2.96 -6.94 3.48
CA TRP A 12 -2.53 -6.69 2.11
C TRP A 12 -3.61 -5.93 1.33
N ILE A 13 -3.30 -4.71 0.90
CA ILE A 13 -4.14 -3.86 0.03
C ILE A 13 -3.74 -4.02 -1.43
N LYS A 14 -4.67 -3.78 -2.36
CA LYS A 14 -4.34 -3.91 -3.79
C LYS A 14 -3.51 -2.71 -4.25
N VAL A 15 -2.59 -2.95 -5.19
CA VAL A 15 -1.84 -1.85 -5.82
C VAL A 15 -2.75 -0.79 -6.45
N THR A 16 -3.93 -1.18 -6.95
CA THR A 16 -4.91 -0.23 -7.50
C THR A 16 -5.44 0.76 -6.47
N GLU A 17 -5.59 0.35 -5.21
CA GLU A 17 -6.03 1.23 -4.13
C GLU A 17 -4.92 2.21 -3.74
N VAL A 18 -3.69 1.70 -3.64
CA VAL A 18 -2.48 2.53 -3.43
C VAL A 18 -2.32 3.56 -4.54
N ALA A 19 -2.53 3.14 -5.79
CA ALA A 19 -2.47 3.98 -6.97
C ALA A 19 -3.53 5.10 -6.93
N ALA A 20 -4.77 4.77 -6.53
CA ALA A 20 -5.83 5.75 -6.33
C ALA A 20 -5.50 6.77 -5.23
N THR A 21 -4.92 6.34 -4.10
CA THR A 21 -4.48 7.24 -3.03
C THR A 21 -3.36 8.18 -3.47
N LEU A 22 -2.45 7.70 -4.31
CA LEU A 22 -1.35 8.50 -4.87
C LEU A 22 -1.76 9.35 -6.09
N GLY A 23 -2.94 9.13 -6.66
CA GLY A 23 -3.35 9.74 -7.92
C GLY A 23 -2.47 9.32 -9.11
N CYS A 24 -1.90 8.12 -9.10
CA CYS A 24 -0.97 7.64 -10.12
C CYS A 24 -1.44 6.32 -10.76
N ASP A 25 -0.82 5.94 -11.87
CA ASP A 25 -1.12 4.68 -12.54
C ASP A 25 -0.60 3.46 -11.72
N PRO A 26 -1.32 2.33 -11.67
CA PRO A 26 -0.86 1.11 -10.98
C PRO A 26 0.52 0.63 -11.43
N ARG A 27 0.89 0.83 -12.70
CA ARG A 27 2.21 0.47 -13.24
C ARG A 27 3.30 1.40 -12.70
N THR A 28 2.96 2.66 -12.43
CA THR A 28 3.86 3.61 -11.77
C THR A 28 4.12 3.15 -10.34
N VAL A 29 3.10 2.72 -9.60
CA VAL A 29 3.29 2.16 -8.25
C VAL A 29 4.21 0.93 -8.29
N ILE A 30 3.99 0.01 -9.22
CA ILE A 30 4.87 -1.17 -9.39
C ILE A 30 6.31 -0.76 -9.70
N ARG A 31 6.52 0.24 -10.57
CA ARG A 31 7.86 0.77 -10.85
C ARG A 31 8.50 1.39 -9.63
N MET A 32 7.76 2.16 -8.83
CA MET A 32 8.27 2.79 -7.62
C MET A 32 8.64 1.76 -6.54
N ILE A 33 7.85 0.68 -6.42
CA ILE A 33 8.19 -0.47 -5.56
C ILE A 33 9.50 -1.11 -6.06
N LYS A 34 9.62 -1.39 -7.37
CA LYS A 34 10.83 -1.98 -7.97
C LYS A 34 12.06 -1.07 -7.85
N ARG A 35 11.88 0.24 -7.92
CA ARG A 35 12.96 1.24 -7.78
C ARG A 35 13.36 1.45 -6.31
N GLY A 36 12.55 0.99 -5.36
CA GLY A 36 12.77 1.18 -3.93
C GLY A 36 12.33 2.55 -3.39
N ASP A 37 11.56 3.33 -4.16
CA ASP A 37 11.01 4.61 -3.68
C ASP A 37 9.85 4.42 -2.69
N LEU A 38 9.18 3.26 -2.74
CA LEU A 38 8.23 2.85 -1.72
C LEU A 38 8.87 1.78 -0.86
N LYS A 39 9.11 2.10 0.42
CA LYS A 39 9.55 1.13 1.43
C LYS A 39 8.39 0.29 1.92
N VAL A 40 7.70 -0.39 1.01
CA VAL A 40 6.55 -1.22 1.32
C VAL A 40 6.82 -2.68 0.96
N ARG A 41 6.37 -3.60 1.81
CA ARG A 41 6.36 -5.01 1.44
C ARG A 41 5.29 -5.23 0.38
N ALA A 42 5.69 -5.82 -0.75
CA ALA A 42 4.78 -6.21 -1.81
C ALA A 42 4.82 -7.74 -1.98
N ILE A 43 3.65 -8.34 -2.17
CA ILE A 43 3.50 -9.75 -2.51
C ILE A 43 2.65 -9.84 -3.77
N GLU A 44 3.06 -10.67 -4.72
CA GLU A 44 2.20 -11.06 -5.85
C GLU A 44 1.30 -12.21 -5.43
N PHE A 45 0.00 -11.95 -5.37
CA PHE A 45 -1.01 -13.00 -5.21
C PHE A 45 -1.55 -13.36 -6.60
N GLY A 46 -0.86 -14.29 -7.28
CA GLY A 46 -1.14 -14.61 -8.69
C GLY A 46 -0.78 -13.44 -9.62
N LEU A 47 -1.76 -12.90 -10.35
CA LEU A 47 -1.60 -11.78 -11.30
C LEU A 47 -1.81 -10.40 -10.67
N ALA A 48 -2.16 -10.32 -9.38
CA ALA A 48 -2.48 -9.08 -8.71
C ALA A 48 -1.44 -8.76 -7.63
N PRO A 49 -0.56 -7.77 -7.84
CA PRO A 49 0.35 -7.31 -6.80
C PRO A 49 -0.43 -6.63 -5.68
N ARG A 50 -0.07 -6.97 -4.44
CA ARG A 50 -0.63 -6.41 -3.22
C ARG A 50 0.48 -5.84 -2.36
N VAL A 51 0.14 -4.80 -1.61
CA VAL A 51 1.05 -4.06 -0.73
C VAL A 51 0.62 -4.26 0.70
N HIS A 52 1.57 -4.41 1.62
CA HIS A 52 1.27 -4.50 3.04
C HIS A 52 0.71 -3.16 3.55
N ARG A 53 -0.46 -3.20 4.16
CA ARG A 53 -1.22 -2.02 4.61
C ARG A 53 -0.44 -1.24 5.67
N GLY A 54 0.21 -1.93 6.61
CA GLY A 54 0.97 -1.28 7.67
C GLY A 54 2.17 -0.50 7.14
N ASP A 55 2.90 -1.08 6.18
CA ASP A 55 4.05 -0.39 5.57
C ASP A 55 3.58 0.77 4.69
N TRP A 56 2.47 0.58 3.97
CA TRP A 56 1.87 1.65 3.17
C TRP A 56 1.42 2.83 4.03
N GLN A 57 0.77 2.57 5.16
CA GLN A 57 0.34 3.63 6.09
C GLN A 57 1.55 4.37 6.66
N ALA A 58 2.59 3.67 7.10
CA ALA A 58 3.82 4.29 7.60
C ALA A 58 4.53 5.14 6.52
N GLU A 59 4.51 4.70 5.26
CA GLU A 59 5.08 5.45 4.14
C GLU A 59 4.23 6.68 3.78
N LEU A 60 2.90 6.58 3.85
CA LEU A 60 1.99 7.71 3.72
C LEU A 60 2.23 8.74 4.82
N ASP A 61 2.30 8.31 6.08
CA ASP A 61 2.55 9.19 7.22
C ASP A 61 3.92 9.87 7.09
N ARG A 62 4.95 9.15 6.63
CA ARG A 62 6.26 9.74 6.30
C ARG A 62 6.13 10.81 5.21
N ARG A 63 5.39 10.55 4.14
CA ARG A 63 5.22 11.48 3.02
C ARG A 63 4.40 12.71 3.40
N ILE A 64 3.38 12.53 4.23
CA ILE A 64 2.61 13.64 4.81
C ILE A 64 3.51 14.46 5.72
N ALA A 65 4.26 13.83 6.64
CA ALA A 65 5.20 14.54 7.52
C ALA A 65 6.30 15.29 6.73
N ALA A 66 6.81 14.69 5.64
CA ALA A 66 7.79 15.32 4.76
C ALA A 66 7.19 16.46 3.90
N GLY A 67 5.93 16.32 3.48
CA GLY A 67 5.21 17.31 2.67
C GLY A 67 4.62 18.47 3.48
N VAL A 68 4.37 18.29 4.78
CA VAL A 68 3.87 19.33 5.71
C VAL A 68 5.00 20.27 6.17
N SER A 69 6.26 19.98 5.82
CA SER A 69 7.42 20.83 6.14
C SER A 69 7.79 21.85 5.05
N ALA A 70 6.88 22.16 4.11
CA ALA A 70 7.12 23.14 3.04
C ALA A 70 6.30 24.42 3.23
#